data_AF-A0A6C9EHM6-F1
#
_entry.id   AF-A0A6C9EHM6-F1
#
_cell.length_a   1.000
_cell.length_b   1.000
_cell.length_c   1.000
_cell.angle_alpha   90.00
_cell.angle_beta   90.00
_cell.angle_gamma   90.00
#
_symmetry.space_group_name_H-M   'P 1'
#
loop_
_entity.id
_entity.type
_entity.pdbx_description
1 polymer ?
#
loop_
_entity_poly.entity_id
_entity_poly.type
_entity_poly.pdbx_seq_one_letter_code
_entity_poly.pdbx_strand_id
1 'polypeptide(L)'
;DPSLAFVSFESESSAAISRAPIESKISELLSQYADNEQTKGDWRLLNGKRWMVFGEASKMTALQQQWGGELETITAAADTADSGNA
;
A
#
# COMPACT_ATOMS: atom_id res chain seq x y z
N ASP A 1 -11.58 5.03 13.74
CA ASP A 1 -11.90 5.31 12.33
C ASP A 1 -11.23 4.32 11.38
N PRO A 2 -11.93 3.86 10.34
CA PRO A 2 -11.32 3.02 9.32
C PRO A 2 -10.43 3.87 8.39
N SER A 3 -9.11 3.69 8.49
CA SER A 3 -8.13 4.31 7.60
C SER A 3 -8.07 3.59 6.25
N LEU A 4 -8.98 3.95 5.33
CA LEU A 4 -9.02 3.42 3.97
C LEU A 4 -8.72 4.55 2.98
N ALA A 5 -7.72 4.37 2.12
CA ALA A 5 -7.43 5.29 1.03
C ALA A 5 -7.76 4.64 -0.32
N PHE A 6 -8.47 5.34 -1.18
CA PHE A 6 -8.83 4.89 -2.52
C PHE A 6 -8.32 5.87 -3.56
N VAL A 7 -7.73 5.35 -4.63
CA VAL A 7 -7.21 6.12 -5.76
C VAL A 7 -7.79 5.55 -7.05
N SER A 8 -8.30 6.42 -7.91
CA SER A 8 -8.76 6.09 -9.25
C SER A 8 -7.90 6.77 -10.30
N PHE A 9 -7.69 6.10 -11.43
CA PHE A 9 -6.89 6.60 -12.54
C PHE A 9 -7.75 6.81 -13.77
N GLU A 10 -7.39 7.81 -14.58
CA GLU A 10 -8.06 8.10 -15.83
C GLU A 10 -7.93 6.94 -16.85
N SER A 11 -6.79 6.24 -16.84
CA SER A 11 -6.50 5.12 -17.73
C SER A 11 -5.68 4.00 -17.05
N GLU A 12 -5.67 2.80 -17.66
CA GLU A 12 -4.84 1.68 -17.19
C GLU A 12 -3.35 2.00 -17.27
N SER A 13 -2.94 2.74 -18.30
CA SER A 13 -1.55 3.22 -18.46
C SER A 13 -1.15 4.17 -17.35
N SER A 14 -2.04 5.10 -16.97
CA SER A 14 -1.81 6.01 -15.84
C SER A 14 -1.68 5.24 -14.54
N ALA A 15 -2.52 4.24 -14.30
CA ALA A 15 -2.41 3.37 -13.13
C ALA A 15 -1.05 2.65 -13.10
N ALA A 16 -0.64 2.03 -14.21
CA ALA A 16 0.64 1.33 -14.29
C ALA A 16 1.86 2.22 -14.01
N ILE A 17 1.87 3.46 -14.52
CA ILE A 17 2.97 4.41 -14.29
C ILE A 17 2.95 4.96 -12.86
N SER A 18 1.76 5.12 -12.27
CA SER A 18 1.60 5.68 -10.92
C SER A 18 1.69 4.65 -9.79
N ARG A 19 1.51 3.35 -10.05
CA ARG A 19 1.56 2.28 -9.02
C ARG A 19 2.85 2.29 -8.23
N ALA A 20 3.99 2.13 -8.91
CA ALA A 20 5.30 2.11 -8.27
C ALA A 20 5.60 3.38 -7.42
N PRO A 21 5.40 4.62 -7.90
CA PRO A 21 5.64 5.79 -7.05
C PRO A 21 4.61 5.95 -5.91
N ILE A 22 3.39 5.42 -6.05
CA ILE A 22 2.40 5.41 -4.96
C ILE A 22 2.81 4.41 -3.89
N GLU A 23 3.19 3.18 -4.26
CA GLU A 23 3.70 2.17 -3.35
C GLU A 23 4.88 2.71 -2.53
N SER A 24 5.88 3.31 -3.19
CA SER A 24 7.01 3.93 -2.50
C SER A 24 6.57 5.01 -1.50
N LYS A 25 5.61 5.88 -1.87
CA LYS A 25 5.08 6.90 -0.95
C LYS A 25 4.35 6.29 0.24
N ILE A 26 3.60 5.21 0.04
CA ILE A 26 2.90 4.52 1.13
C ILE A 26 3.93 3.88 2.08
N SER A 27 4.92 3.16 1.54
CA SER A 27 5.99 2.55 2.34
C SER A 27 6.79 3.60 3.11
N GLU A 28 7.05 4.76 2.51
CA GLU A 28 7.71 5.90 3.15
C GLU A 28 6.85 6.48 4.27
N LEU A 29 5.54 6.69 4.05
CA LEU A 29 4.62 7.17 5.07
C LEU A 29 4.51 6.19 6.24
N LEU A 30 4.41 4.88 5.95
CA LEU A 30 4.39 3.86 7.00
C LEU A 30 5.66 3.87 7.85
N SER A 31 6.82 4.15 7.24
CA SER A 31 8.09 4.32 7.96
C SER A 31 8.10 5.62 8.78
N GLN A 32 7.71 6.75 8.18
CA GLN A 32 7.64 8.06 8.87
C GLN A 32 6.73 8.02 10.11
N TYR A 33 5.66 7.22 10.05
CA TYR A 33 4.72 7.07 11.13
C TYR A 33 4.89 5.75 11.87
N ALA A 34 6.02 5.04 11.79
CA ALA A 34 6.21 3.72 12.42
C ALA A 34 6.02 3.72 13.95
N ASP A 35 6.29 4.86 14.60
CA ASP A 35 6.06 5.05 16.04
C ASP A 35 4.57 5.24 16.40
N ASN A 36 3.72 5.53 15.41
CA ASN A 36 2.29 5.66 15.60
C ASN A 36 1.66 4.27 15.68
N GLU A 37 0.94 3.96 16.78
CA GLU A 37 0.25 2.67 16.92
C GLU A 37 -0.75 2.40 15.78
N GLN A 38 -1.28 3.46 15.16
CA GLN A 38 -2.18 3.32 14.02
C GLN A 38 -1.52 2.71 12.79
N THR A 39 -0.19 2.79 12.62
CA THR A 39 0.54 2.26 11.45
C THR A 39 1.19 0.91 11.70
N LYS A 40 1.07 0.35 12.91
CA LYS A 40 1.61 -0.98 13.26
C LYS A 40 0.74 -2.15 12.77
N GLY A 41 -0.27 -1.88 11.95
CA GLY A 41 -1.17 -2.89 11.38
C GLY A 41 -0.60 -3.62 10.16
N ASP A 42 -1.22 -4.74 9.82
CA ASP A 42 -1.00 -5.42 8.54
C ASP A 42 -1.63 -4.60 7.41
N TRP A 43 -0.80 -3.79 6.75
CA TRP A 43 -1.22 -2.97 5.63
C TRP A 43 -1.11 -3.71 4.31
N ARG A 44 -2.14 -3.54 3.48
CA ARG A 44 -2.17 -4.14 2.16
C ARG A 44 -2.70 -3.18 1.12
N LEU A 45 -2.27 -3.42 -0.10
CA LEU A 45 -2.67 -2.69 -1.29
C LEU A 45 -3.49 -3.62 -2.17
N LEU A 46 -4.67 -3.20 -2.59
CA LEU A 46 -5.50 -3.91 -3.55
C LEU A 46 -5.48 -3.14 -4.87
N ASN A 47 -4.95 -3.78 -5.91
CA ASN A 47 -4.73 -3.21 -7.22
C ASN A 47 -5.74 -3.73 -8.22
N GLY A 48 -6.51 -2.81 -8.79
CA GLY A 48 -7.35 -3.05 -9.97
C GLY A 48 -6.79 -2.36 -11.21
N LYS A 49 -7.41 -2.62 -12.37
CA LYS A 49 -6.93 -2.10 -13.67
C LYS A 49 -6.77 -0.57 -13.70
N ARG A 50 -7.70 0.16 -13.08
CA ARG A 50 -7.73 1.64 -13.06
C ARG A 50 -7.94 2.21 -11.67
N TRP A 51 -7.64 1.43 -10.63
CA TRP A 51 -7.83 1.83 -9.26
C TRP A 51 -6.87 1.11 -8.32
N MET A 52 -6.61 1.72 -7.18
CA MET A 52 -5.80 1.16 -6.09
C MET A 52 -6.49 1.48 -4.77
N VAL A 53 -6.51 0.54 -3.83
CA VAL A 53 -7.02 0.75 -2.47
C VAL A 53 -5.94 0.38 -1.48
N PHE A 54 -5.69 1.22 -0.50
CA PHE A 54 -4.79 0.94 0.61
C PHE A 54 -5.58 0.88 1.92
N GLY A 55 -5.27 -0.12 2.75
CA GLY A 55 -5.82 -0.22 4.09
C GLY A 55 -5.43 -1.52 4.79
N GLU A 56 -6.10 -1.81 5.89
CA GLU A 56 -5.84 -3.01 6.70
C GLU A 56 -6.16 -4.30 5.93
N ALA A 57 -5.37 -5.35 6.17
CA ALA A 57 -5.47 -6.65 5.53
C ALA A 57 -6.89 -7.22 5.55
N SER A 58 -7.59 -7.18 6.70
CA SER A 58 -8.95 -7.68 6.83
C SER A 58 -9.94 -6.99 5.89
N LYS A 59 -9.82 -5.67 5.72
CA LYS A 59 -10.65 -4.88 4.79
C LYS A 59 -10.26 -5.14 3.35
N MET A 60 -8.96 -5.24 3.07
CA MET A 60 -8.47 -5.52 1.72
C MET A 60 -8.91 -6.90 1.23
N THR A 61 -8.87 -7.92 2.08
CA THR A 61 -9.36 -9.27 1.73
C THR A 61 -10.85 -9.27 1.43
N ALA A 62 -11.66 -8.56 2.23
CA ALA A 62 -13.09 -8.42 1.96
C ALA A 62 -13.36 -7.67 0.64
N LEU A 63 -12.60 -6.61 0.36
CA LEU A 63 -12.72 -5.84 -0.88
C LEU A 63 -12.27 -6.64 -2.10
N GLN A 64 -11.19 -7.41 -2.00
CA GLN A 64 -10.70 -8.28 -3.07
C GLN A 64 -11.74 -9.34 -3.47
N GLN A 65 -12.50 -9.88 -2.51
CA GLN A 65 -13.57 -10.83 -2.83
C GLN A 65 -14.74 -10.18 -3.59
N GLN A 66 -15.01 -8.90 -3.34
CA GLN A 66 -16.12 -8.17 -3.99
C GLN A 66 -15.72 -7.56 -5.34
N TRP A 67 -14.55 -6.95 -5.41
CA TRP A 67 -14.09 -6.13 -6.55
C TRP A 67 -13.10 -6.87 -7.43
N GLY A 68 -12.54 -7.99 -6.95
CA GLY A 68 -11.40 -8.65 -7.57
C GLY A 68 -10.12 -7.83 -7.40
N GLY A 69 -9.14 -8.07 -8.28
CA GLY A 69 -7.85 -7.41 -8.27
C GLY A 69 -6.75 -8.22 -7.59
N GLU A 70 -5.58 -7.61 -7.54
CA GLU A 70 -4.36 -8.21 -7.01
C GLU A 70 -4.04 -7.60 -5.65
N LEU A 71 -3.84 -8.46 -4.65
CA LEU A 71 -3.63 -8.05 -3.28
C LEU A 71 -2.14 -8.14 -2.99
N GLU A 72 -1.51 -6.99 -2.81
CA GLU A 72 -0.10 -6.87 -2.49
C GLU A 72 0.10 -6.50 -1.03
N THR A 73 1.18 -7.01 -0.46
CA THR A 73 1.59 -6.67 0.90
C THR A 73 2.56 -5.50 0.81
N ILE A 74 2.23 -4.39 1.46
CA ILE A 74 3.13 -3.26 1.61
C ILE A 74 3.67 -3.29 3.03
N THR A 75 4.99 -3.26 3.14
CA THR A 75 5.69 -3.01 4.39
C THR A 75 6.22 -1.58 4.40
N ALA A 76 6.42 -1.01 5.59
CA ALA A 76 7.24 0.18 5.72
C ALA A 76 8.56 -0.03 4.94
N ALA A 77 9.07 1.02 4.30
CA ALA A 77 10.40 0.97 3.73
C ALA A 77 11.33 0.57 4.87
N ALA A 78 11.87 -0.66 4.83
CA ALA A 78 12.88 -1.06 5.79
C ALA A 78 13.97 -0.01 5.69
N ASP A 79 14.44 0.51 6.82
CA ASP A 79 15.76 1.08 6.88
C ASP A 79 16.69 -0.02 6.35
N THR A 80 17.04 0.03 5.07
CA THR A 80 18.21 -0.66 4.56
C THR A 80 19.42 0.11 5.09
N ALA A 81 19.51 0.22 6.41
CA ALA A 81 20.78 0.19 7.12
C ALA A 81 21.27 -1.27 7.06
N ASP A 82 21.56 -1.74 5.84
CA ASP A 82 22.54 -2.81 5.70
C ASP A 82 23.86 -2.20 6.17
N SER A 83 24.14 -2.51 7.42
CA SER A 83 25.39 -2.25 8.10
C SER A 83 26.43 -3.22 7.52
N GLY A 84 26.76 -3.02 6.24
CA GLY A 84 27.83 -3.73 5.55
C GLY A 84 29.19 -3.11 5.88
N ASN A 85 29.58 -3.16 7.15
CA ASN A 85 30.97 -2.98 7.56
C ASN A 85 31.69 -4.33 7.50
N ALA A 86 32.55 -4.51 6.50
CA ALA A 86 33.62 -5.52 6.50
C ALA A 86 34.86 -4.95 5.80
#